data_AF-A0A178VB10-F1
#
_entry.id   AF-A0A178VB10-F1
#
_cell.length_a   1.000
_cell.length_b   1.000
_cell.length_c   1.000
_cell.angle_alpha   90.00
_cell.angle_beta   90.00
_cell.angle_gamma   90.00
#
_symmetry.space_group_name_H-M   'P 1'
#
loop_
_entity.id
_entity.type
_entity.pdbx_description
1 polymer ?
#
loop_
_entity_poly.entity_id
_entity_poly.type
_entity_poly.pdbx_seq_one_letter_code
_entity_poly.pdbx_strand_id
1 'polypeptide(L)'
;MMEKGKGTILFTGCSASLNGIAGFSELCCGKFALRALSQCLAKEYQAFGIHVAHVIIDGVVGPPRETNIPPRGMVAEQSFNVGGEDGEGEGESSGVMGMDPDVLAQTYWYLHVQDRRAWTHELDIRPSNPNF
;
A
#
# COMPACT_ATOMS: atom_id res chain seq x y z
N MET A 1 1.20 23.68 -0.99
CA MET A 1 0.01 23.07 -1.66
C MET A 1 -1.26 23.89 -1.39
N MET A 2 -1.53 24.27 -0.13
CA MET A 2 -2.72 25.06 0.23
C MET A 2 -2.87 26.38 -0.54
N GLU A 3 -1.81 27.18 -0.66
CA GLU A 3 -1.84 28.42 -1.47
C GLU A 3 -2.20 28.18 -2.93
N LYS A 4 -1.90 26.99 -3.46
CA LYS A 4 -2.20 26.59 -4.84
C LYS A 4 -3.62 26.00 -4.98
N GLY A 5 -4.33 25.75 -3.88
CA GLY A 5 -5.66 25.15 -3.85
C GLY A 5 -5.73 23.73 -4.45
N LYS A 6 -4.57 23.04 -4.56
CA LYS A 6 -4.46 21.71 -5.14
C LYS A 6 -3.27 20.94 -4.57
N GLY A 7 -3.45 19.64 -4.37
CA GLY A 7 -2.41 18.70 -3.98
C GLY A 7 -2.99 17.36 -3.56
N THR A 8 -2.13 16.36 -3.43
CA THR A 8 -2.51 15.02 -2.94
C THR A 8 -1.49 14.56 -1.91
N ILE A 9 -1.98 13.98 -0.81
CA ILE A 9 -1.18 13.30 0.22
C ILE A 9 -1.71 11.87 0.32
N LEU A 10 -0.85 10.89 0.05
CA LEU A 10 -1.21 9.48 0.08
C LEU A 10 -0.41 8.76 1.17
N PHE A 11 -1.11 8.04 2.03
CA PHE A 11 -0.53 7.21 3.09
C PHE A 11 -0.59 5.74 2.69
N THR A 12 0.52 5.01 2.87
CA THR A 12 0.57 3.56 2.62
C THR A 12 0.47 2.78 3.93
N GLY A 13 -0.67 2.16 4.14
CA GLY A 13 -0.95 1.20 5.21
C GLY A 13 -0.88 -0.25 4.73
N CYS A 14 -1.23 -1.15 5.65
CA CYS A 14 -1.43 -2.57 5.39
C CYS A 14 -2.56 -3.09 6.30
N SER A 15 -2.84 -4.38 6.32
CA SER A 15 -3.88 -4.98 7.16
C SER A 15 -3.70 -4.68 8.66
N ALA A 16 -2.47 -4.41 9.11
CA ALA A 16 -2.17 -3.94 10.48
C ALA A 16 -2.69 -2.52 10.78
N SER A 17 -3.16 -1.77 9.77
CA SER A 17 -3.89 -0.50 9.96
C SER A 17 -5.36 -0.73 10.38
N LEU A 18 -5.86 -1.96 10.25
CA LEU A 18 -7.24 -2.34 10.52
C LEU A 18 -7.37 -3.32 11.70
N ASN A 19 -6.41 -4.25 11.82
CA ASN A 19 -6.47 -5.35 12.77
C ASN A 19 -5.20 -5.45 13.61
N GLY A 20 -5.34 -5.86 14.87
CA GLY A 20 -4.21 -6.24 15.71
C GLY A 20 -3.67 -7.61 15.33
N ILE A 21 -2.35 -7.75 15.24
CA ILE A 21 -1.66 -9.00 14.92
C ILE A 21 -0.78 -9.38 16.11
N ALA A 22 -0.99 -10.58 16.67
CA ALA A 22 -0.21 -11.07 17.81
C ALA A 22 1.29 -11.09 17.48
N GLY A 23 2.13 -10.55 18.36
CA GLY A 23 3.58 -10.43 18.14
C GLY A 23 4.03 -9.21 17.33
N PHE A 24 3.11 -8.41 16.79
CA PHE A 24 3.42 -7.23 15.95
C PHE A 24 2.83 -5.93 16.54
N SER A 25 2.83 -5.77 17.87
CA SER A 25 2.23 -4.61 18.54
C SER A 25 2.84 -3.27 18.12
N GLU A 26 4.16 -3.21 17.93
CA GLU A 26 4.88 -2.01 17.48
C GLU A 26 4.44 -1.58 16.08
N LEU A 27 4.34 -2.54 15.15
CA LEU A 27 3.86 -2.31 13.79
C LEU A 27 2.39 -1.86 13.79
N CYS A 28 1.53 -2.58 14.51
CA CYS A 28 0.11 -2.27 14.58
C CYS A 28 -0.11 -0.87 15.18
N CYS A 29 0.56 -0.52 16.27
CA CYS A 29 0.46 0.81 16.87
C CYS A 29 0.77 1.91 15.86
N GLY A 30 1.90 1.80 15.15
CA GLY A 30 2.28 2.75 14.11
C GLY A 30 1.28 2.81 12.95
N LYS A 31 0.75 1.66 12.49
CA LYS A 31 -0.18 1.59 11.36
C LYS A 31 -1.59 2.08 11.69
N PHE A 32 -2.08 1.86 12.91
CA PHE A 32 -3.31 2.49 13.40
C PHE A 32 -3.14 4.01 13.56
N ALA A 33 -2.01 4.46 14.12
CA ALA A 33 -1.72 5.88 14.25
C ALA A 33 -1.62 6.58 12.89
N LEU A 34 -0.99 5.93 11.90
CA LEU A 34 -0.88 6.43 10.52
C LEU A 34 -2.27 6.60 9.86
N ARG A 35 -3.17 5.63 10.06
CA ARG A 35 -4.54 5.71 9.56
C ARG A 35 -5.30 6.85 10.22
N ALA A 36 -5.18 7.01 11.54
CA ALA A 36 -5.79 8.11 12.28
C ALA A 36 -5.25 9.47 11.81
N LEU A 37 -3.94 9.59 11.58
CA LEU A 37 -3.32 10.79 11.04
C LEU A 37 -3.88 11.15 9.65
N SER A 38 -4.02 10.17 8.76
CA SER A 38 -4.63 10.39 7.44
C SER A 38 -6.05 10.97 7.55
N GLN A 39 -6.86 10.43 8.47
CA GLN A 39 -8.22 10.91 8.73
C GLN A 39 -8.24 12.35 9.28
N CYS A 40 -7.34 12.67 10.20
CA CYS A 40 -7.20 14.03 10.72
C CYS A 40 -6.84 15.02 9.61
N LEU A 41 -5.82 14.71 8.81
CA LEU A 41 -5.36 15.56 7.72
C LEU A 41 -6.40 15.70 6.61
N ALA A 42 -7.18 14.64 6.33
CA ALA A 42 -8.30 14.74 5.39
C ALA A 42 -9.32 15.77 5.87
N LYS A 43 -9.74 15.70 7.14
CA LYS A 43 -10.71 16.64 7.73
C LYS A 43 -10.18 18.08 7.76
N GLU A 44 -8.88 18.25 8.00
CA GLU A 44 -8.24 19.56 8.10
C GLU A 44 -7.97 20.19 6.73
N TYR A 45 -7.51 19.41 5.75
CA TYR A 45 -6.94 19.95 4.51
C TYR A 45 -7.78 19.75 3.24
N GLN A 46 -8.78 18.85 3.23
CA GLN A 46 -9.62 18.65 2.05
C GLN A 46 -10.40 19.91 1.64
N ALA A 47 -10.87 20.70 2.61
CA ALA A 47 -11.55 21.97 2.32
C ALA A 47 -10.67 22.98 1.57
N PHE A 48 -9.33 22.85 1.68
CA PHE A 48 -8.35 23.70 1.01
C PHE A 48 -7.87 23.12 -0.33
N GLY A 49 -8.57 22.11 -0.87
CA GLY A 49 -8.24 21.52 -2.16
C GLY A 49 -7.16 20.44 -2.10
N ILE A 50 -6.87 19.88 -0.91
CA ILE A 50 -5.85 18.84 -0.73
C ILE A 50 -6.53 17.47 -0.58
N HIS A 51 -6.33 16.59 -1.56
CA HIS A 51 -6.82 15.22 -1.47
C HIS A 51 -5.93 14.41 -0.53
N VAL A 52 -6.50 13.90 0.56
CA VAL A 52 -5.80 13.02 1.50
C VAL A 52 -6.47 11.64 1.48
N ALA A 53 -5.68 10.60 1.21
CA ALA A 53 -6.17 9.22 1.18
C ALA A 53 -5.19 8.23 1.84
N HIS A 54 -5.73 7.13 2.37
CA HIS A 54 -4.99 6.02 2.96
C HIS A 54 -5.20 4.76 2.11
N VAL A 55 -4.12 4.29 1.50
CA VAL A 55 -4.07 3.07 0.68
C VAL A 55 -3.65 1.91 1.56
N ILE A 56 -4.48 0.89 1.67
CA ILE A 56 -4.25 -0.32 2.44
C ILE A 56 -3.82 -1.39 1.45
N ILE A 57 -2.56 -1.82 1.54
CA ILE A 57 -2.04 -2.93 0.74
C ILE A 57 -2.06 -4.19 1.62
N ASP A 58 -3.00 -5.09 1.32
CA ASP A 58 -3.18 -6.34 2.04
C ASP A 58 -2.63 -7.50 1.19
N GLY A 59 -1.30 -7.65 1.23
CA GLY A 59 -0.56 -8.68 0.50
C GLY A 59 0.89 -8.28 0.27
N VAL A 60 1.69 -9.21 -0.26
CA VAL A 60 3.11 -8.97 -0.58
C VAL A 60 3.22 -8.20 -1.88
N VAL A 61 4.07 -7.17 -1.92
CA VAL A 61 4.42 -6.45 -3.16
C VAL A 61 5.63 -7.14 -3.78
N GLY A 62 5.51 -7.53 -5.05
CA GLY A 62 6.60 -8.17 -5.80
C GLY A 62 7.78 -7.22 -6.04
N PRO A 63 8.92 -7.77 -6.49
CA PRO A 63 10.08 -6.95 -6.86
C PRO A 63 9.70 -5.92 -7.94
N PRO A 64 10.35 -4.74 -7.95
CA PRO A 64 10.28 -3.83 -9.09
C PRO A 64 10.61 -4.59 -10.37
N ARG A 65 9.93 -4.26 -11.49
CA ARG A 65 10.38 -4.73 -12.80
C ARG A 65 11.86 -4.38 -12.96
N GLU A 66 12.63 -5.29 -13.55
CA GLU A 66 14.06 -5.16 -13.77
C GLU A 66 14.43 -3.72 -14.18
N THR A 67 14.92 -2.96 -13.22
CA THR A 67 15.45 -1.63 -13.42
C THR A 67 16.92 -1.73 -13.06
N ASN A 68 17.80 -1.20 -13.91
CA ASN A 68 19.27 -1.15 -13.71
C ASN A 68 19.68 -0.26 -12.50
N ILE A 69 18.84 -0.16 -11.48
CA ILE A 69 19.04 0.67 -10.30
C ILE A 69 19.51 -0.27 -9.18
N PRO A 70 20.76 -0.14 -8.71
CA PRO A 70 21.24 -0.97 -7.60
C PRO A 70 20.37 -0.71 -6.36
N PRO A 71 20.00 -1.75 -5.59
CA PRO A 71 19.09 -1.62 -4.47
C PRO A 71 19.68 -0.68 -3.42
N ARG A 72 18.99 0.44 -3.17
CA ARG A 72 19.40 1.43 -2.19
C ARG A 72 18.81 1.07 -0.83
N GLY A 73 19.64 0.46 0.03
CA GLY A 73 19.37 0.30 1.46
C GLY A 73 18.07 -0.43 1.78
N MET A 74 18.09 -1.75 1.62
CA MET A 74 17.04 -2.67 2.09
C MET A 74 16.80 -2.45 3.59
N VAL A 75 15.66 -1.85 3.95
CA VAL A 75 15.05 -2.14 5.25
C VAL A 75 14.61 -3.59 5.16
N ALA A 76 15.15 -4.43 6.05
CA ALA A 76 15.09 -5.88 6.04
C ALA A 76 13.90 -6.44 5.23
N GLU A 77 14.21 -7.28 4.23
CA GLU A 77 13.32 -8.35 3.80
C GLU A 77 12.95 -9.12 5.07
N GLN A 78 11.88 -8.71 5.73
CA GLN A 78 11.22 -9.57 6.68
C GLN A 78 10.51 -10.57 5.80
N SER A 79 11.21 -11.65 5.48
CA SER A 79 10.62 -12.86 4.94
C SER A 79 9.50 -13.23 5.92
N PHE A 80 8.27 -12.84 5.59
CA PHE A 80 7.13 -13.57 6.09
C PHE A 80 7.31 -14.97 5.51
N ASN A 81 7.87 -15.88 6.30
CA ASN A 81 7.90 -17.30 6.00
C ASN A 81 6.43 -17.75 5.92
N VAL A 82 5.83 -17.59 4.75
CA VAL A 82 4.62 -18.31 4.39
C VAL A 82 5.09 -19.71 4.03
N GLY A 83 5.18 -20.55 5.06
CA GLY A 83 5.46 -21.96 4.90
C GLY A 83 4.36 -22.60 4.07
N GLY A 84 4.69 -22.93 2.83
CA GLY A 84 3.96 -23.85 1.98
C GLY A 84 4.99 -24.79 1.36
N GLU A 85 5.30 -25.87 2.08
CA GLU A 85 5.79 -27.08 1.43
C GLU A 85 4.62 -27.59 0.58
N ASP A 86 4.81 -27.68 -0.75
CA ASP A 86 4.32 -28.80 -1.59
C ASP A 86 4.38 -28.44 -3.08
N GLY A 87 5.09 -29.27 -3.86
CA GLY A 87 4.75 -29.55 -5.25
C GLY A 87 5.70 -29.03 -6.32
N GLU A 88 6.67 -29.87 -6.69
CA GLU A 88 7.37 -29.79 -7.98
C GLU A 88 6.37 -29.96 -9.13
N GLY A 89 6.24 -28.93 -9.96
CA GLY A 89 5.43 -28.96 -11.18
C GLY A 89 5.93 -27.92 -12.17
N GLU A 90 6.58 -28.39 -13.24
CA GLU A 90 7.02 -27.58 -14.37
C GLU A 90 5.80 -27.05 -15.14
N GLY A 91 5.56 -25.74 -15.06
CA GLY A 91 4.48 -25.06 -15.79
C GLY A 91 4.57 -23.54 -15.66
N GLU A 92 4.92 -22.89 -16.78
CA GLU A 92 4.68 -21.48 -17.15
C GLU A 92 4.89 -20.39 -16.07
N SER A 93 6.10 -19.80 -16.05
CA SER A 93 6.47 -18.54 -15.38
C SER A 93 5.84 -18.30 -13.98
N SER A 94 5.89 -19.29 -13.10
CA SER A 94 5.72 -19.09 -11.66
C SER A 94 6.96 -18.37 -11.12
N GLY A 95 6.98 -17.04 -11.14
CA GLY A 95 8.21 -16.28 -10.87
C GLY A 95 8.08 -14.88 -10.28
N VAL A 96 6.87 -14.35 -10.08
CA VAL A 96 6.70 -13.12 -9.31
C VAL A 96 5.73 -13.42 -8.16
N MET A 97 6.29 -13.77 -7.01
CA MET A 97 5.54 -13.85 -5.76
C MET A 97 5.18 -12.42 -5.32
N GLY A 98 3.90 -12.06 -5.42
CA GLY A 98 3.39 -10.77 -4.95
C GLY A 98 2.72 -9.91 -6.03
N MET A 99 2.00 -8.88 -5.58
CA MET A 99 1.33 -7.90 -6.44
C MET A 99 2.35 -7.12 -7.27
N ASP A 100 2.07 -6.94 -8.57
CA ASP A 100 2.91 -6.14 -9.46
C ASP A 100 2.94 -4.68 -8.98
N PRO A 101 4.14 -4.12 -8.66
CA PRO A 101 4.26 -2.75 -8.17
C PRO A 101 3.79 -1.70 -9.18
N ASP A 102 3.84 -1.96 -10.49
CA ASP A 102 3.34 -1.01 -11.50
C ASP A 102 1.81 -0.97 -11.52
N VAL A 103 1.18 -2.13 -11.32
CA VAL A 103 -0.29 -2.21 -11.18
C VAL A 103 -0.73 -1.50 -9.90
N LEU A 104 0.00 -1.68 -8.80
CA LEU A 104 -0.22 -0.93 -7.56
C LEU A 104 -0.04 0.57 -7.77
N ALA A 105 1.03 1.00 -8.44
CA ALA A 105 1.30 2.41 -8.72
C ALA A 105 0.16 3.09 -9.49
N GLN A 106 -0.53 2.36 -10.39
CA GLN A 106 -1.68 2.92 -11.08
C GLN A 106 -2.85 3.26 -10.15
N THR A 107 -2.93 2.59 -9.00
CA THR A 107 -3.92 2.93 -7.98
C THR A 107 -3.60 4.26 -7.31
N TYR A 108 -2.32 4.54 -7.03
CA TYR A 108 -1.87 5.84 -6.53
C TYR A 108 -2.10 6.94 -7.56
N TRP A 109 -1.83 6.66 -8.84
CA TRP A 109 -2.11 7.59 -9.92
C TRP A 109 -3.59 7.92 -10.03
N TYR A 110 -4.45 6.89 -10.00
CA TYR A 110 -5.91 7.04 -10.00
C TYR A 110 -6.39 7.97 -8.89
N LEU A 111 -5.88 7.78 -7.66
CA LEU A 111 -6.22 8.66 -6.54
C LEU A 111 -5.73 10.10 -6.79
N HIS A 112 -4.50 10.27 -7.27
CA HIS A 112 -3.92 11.59 -7.53
C HIS A 112 -4.71 12.41 -8.56
N VAL A 113 -5.24 11.77 -9.60
CA VAL A 113 -5.97 12.45 -10.68
C VAL A 113 -7.49 12.48 -10.49
N GLN A 114 -7.99 11.99 -9.36
CA GLN A 114 -9.43 11.90 -9.08
C GLN A 114 -10.08 13.30 -9.04
N ASP A 115 -11.28 13.41 -9.59
CA ASP A 115 -12.02 14.68 -9.58
C ASP A 115 -12.33 15.12 -8.15
N ARG A 116 -12.05 16.40 -7.85
CA ARG A 116 -12.21 16.99 -6.50
C ARG A 116 -13.63 16.94 -5.94
N ARG A 117 -14.63 16.65 -6.77
CA ARG A 117 -16.04 16.57 -6.35
C ARG A 117 -16.38 15.21 -5.74
N ALA A 118 -15.54 14.21 -5.91
CA ALA A 118 -15.74 12.89 -5.33
C ALA A 118 -14.37 12.27 -5.05
N TRP A 119 -13.80 12.52 -3.87
CA TRP A 119 -12.52 11.95 -3.46
C TRP A 119 -12.67 10.66 -2.67
N THR A 120 -11.81 9.69 -2.96
CA THR A 120 -11.66 8.46 -2.18
C THR A 120 -10.81 8.76 -0.94
N HIS A 121 -11.28 8.39 0.25
CA HIS A 121 -10.48 8.55 1.47
C HIS A 121 -9.69 7.29 1.85
N GLU A 122 -10.29 6.11 1.72
CA GLU A 122 -9.62 4.84 1.98
C GLU A 122 -9.82 3.89 0.79
N LEU A 123 -8.79 3.12 0.47
CA LEU A 123 -8.83 2.11 -0.57
C LEU A 123 -8.06 0.86 -0.10
N ASP A 124 -8.69 -0.30 -0.20
CA ASP A 124 -8.12 -1.60 0.16
C ASP A 124 -7.78 -2.37 -1.13
N ILE A 125 -6.53 -2.78 -1.26
CA ILE A 125 -5.99 -3.50 -2.42
C ILE A 125 -5.53 -4.89 -1.95
N ARG A 126 -5.98 -5.91 -2.66
CA ARG A 126 -5.73 -7.32 -2.34
C ARG A 126 -5.25 -8.08 -3.58
N PRO A 127 -4.48 -9.16 -3.41
CA PRO A 127 -4.21 -10.08 -4.50
C PRO A 127 -5.51 -10.72 -5.01
N SER A 128 -5.54 -11.04 -6.30
CA SER A 128 -6.69 -11.72 -6.92
C SER A 128 -6.86 -13.16 -6.45
N ASN A 129 -5.79 -13.78 -5.93
CA ASN A 129 -5.81 -15.13 -5.37
C ASN A 129 -5.76 -15.06 -3.84
N PRO A 130 -6.79 -15.55 -3.11
CA PRO A 130 -6.89 -15.43 -1.66
C PRO A 130 -5.97 -16.39 -0.89
N ASN A 131 -5.27 -17.30 -1.58
CA ASN A 131 -4.35 -18.26 -0.95
C ASN A 131 -2.93 -17.69 -0.74
N PHE A 132 -2.75 -16.37 -0.91
CA PHE A 132 -1.46 -15.68 -0.76
C PHE A 132 -1.60 -14.40 0.05
#